data_AF-A0A6M0F4Q1-F1
#
_entry.id   AF-A0A6M0F4Q1-F1
#
_cell.length_a   1.000
_cell.length_b   1.000
_cell.length_c   1.000
_cell.angle_alpha   90.00
_cell.angle_beta   90.00
_cell.angle_gamma   90.00
#
_symmetry.space_group_name_H-M   'P 1'
#
loop_
_entity.id
_entity.type
_entity.pdbx_description
1 polymer ?
#
loop_
_entity_poly.entity_id
_entity_poly.type
_entity_poly.pdbx_seq_one_letter_code
_entity_poly.pdbx_strand_id
1 'polypeptide(L)'
;MPSQITSHSLRLLLLTSIDYAGLFPPKSLNLKGAITTYKHHCAGKHHWMLGRFVVSLEHLSSLSRYLNRYLDRSPAPLLWPLSVVIEPSIQALKELGRWLRKQNPFAIAALEFKLTSPEVINALLPHIPPNIDLFFELPSTQNPDHPPLSAYLDVLQGTQAAAKVQTGGLTPAHIPSVDALAHFISTCAKAKVPFKATAGLQHPLRSIHTLPNGDLAQMHGFLNVALAATVAYGYDASLNDIAAILRIASAQSIGFAHQAIVYQLPPRVASH
;
A
#
# COMPACT_ATOMS: atom_id res chain seq x y z
N MET A 1 28.46 -10.18 -16.00
CA MET A 1 27.00 -10.41 -16.08
C MET A 1 26.36 -9.12 -16.53
N PRO A 2 25.75 -9.04 -17.73
CA PRO A 2 25.10 -7.81 -18.15
C PRO A 2 23.97 -7.52 -17.15
N SER A 3 23.99 -6.32 -16.56
CA SER A 3 22.90 -5.82 -15.73
C SER A 3 21.62 -5.94 -16.55
N GLN A 4 20.68 -6.79 -16.12
CA GLN A 4 19.35 -6.81 -16.73
C GLN A 4 18.79 -5.39 -16.63
N ILE A 5 18.74 -4.70 -17.77
CA ILE A 5 18.13 -3.38 -17.86
C ILE A 5 16.66 -3.60 -17.55
N THR A 6 16.22 -3.14 -16.36
CA THR A 6 14.79 -3.12 -16.03
C THR A 6 14.09 -2.29 -17.10
N SER A 7 13.06 -2.85 -17.74
CA SER A 7 12.30 -2.14 -18.77
C SER A 7 11.71 -0.84 -18.20
N HIS A 8 11.65 0.19 -19.03
CA HIS A 8 11.18 1.51 -18.62
C HIS A 8 9.71 1.47 -18.16
N SER A 9 8.85 0.68 -18.80
CA SER A 9 7.45 0.47 -18.39
C SER A 9 7.31 -0.11 -16.98
N LEU A 10 8.08 -1.16 -16.65
CA LEU A 10 8.10 -1.74 -15.30
C LEU A 10 8.63 -0.74 -14.27
N ARG A 11 9.65 0.04 -14.67
CA ARG A 11 10.22 1.07 -13.81
C ARG A 11 9.20 2.14 -13.47
N LEU A 12 8.42 2.62 -14.44
CA LEU A 12 7.35 3.58 -14.22
C LEU A 12 6.24 3.01 -13.34
N LEU A 13 5.82 1.77 -13.58
CA LEU A 13 4.75 1.12 -12.82
C LEU A 13 5.05 1.02 -11.32
N LEU A 14 6.31 0.75 -10.97
CA LEU A 14 6.70 0.45 -9.59
C LEU A 14 7.57 1.53 -8.93
N LEU A 15 7.82 2.65 -9.60
CA LEU A 15 8.68 3.71 -9.05
C LEU A 15 8.14 4.17 -7.70
N THR A 16 8.92 3.97 -6.64
CA THR A 16 8.56 4.33 -5.24
C THR A 16 7.20 3.80 -4.76
N SER A 17 6.69 2.71 -5.35
CA SER A 17 5.34 2.20 -5.06
C SER A 17 5.27 1.22 -3.88
N ILE A 18 6.41 0.75 -3.38
CA ILE A 18 6.48 -0.29 -2.33
C ILE A 18 6.97 0.33 -1.03
N ASP A 19 6.05 0.55 -0.10
CA ASP A 19 6.38 0.99 1.24
C ASP A 19 6.85 -0.19 2.13
N TYR A 20 7.81 0.08 2.99
CA TYR A 20 8.39 -0.91 3.88
C TYR A 20 7.72 -0.90 5.25
N ALA A 21 6.93 -1.93 5.55
CA ALA A 21 6.20 -2.09 6.80
C ALA A 21 6.79 -3.19 7.72
N GLY A 22 8.12 -3.21 7.90
CA GLY A 22 8.80 -4.28 8.65
C GLY A 22 8.42 -4.42 10.13
N LEU A 23 7.89 -3.35 10.74
CA LEU A 23 7.39 -3.34 12.12
C LEU A 23 6.04 -4.05 12.29
N PHE A 24 5.32 -4.28 11.20
CA PHE A 24 3.97 -4.82 11.21
C PHE A 24 4.00 -6.31 10.85
N PRO A 25 2.95 -7.07 11.21
CA PRO A 25 2.81 -8.46 10.77
C PRO A 25 2.92 -8.61 9.24
N PRO A 26 3.46 -9.74 8.75
CA PRO A 26 3.85 -10.92 9.52
C PRO A 26 5.29 -10.88 10.06
N LYS A 27 6.13 -9.93 9.62
CA LYS A 27 7.54 -9.89 10.05
C LYS A 27 7.69 -9.42 11.49
N SER A 28 6.90 -8.43 11.90
CA SER A 28 6.86 -7.88 13.27
C SER A 28 8.27 -7.66 13.86
N LEU A 29 9.19 -7.12 13.06
CA LEU A 29 10.55 -6.89 13.50
C LEU A 29 10.55 -5.85 14.63
N ASN A 30 11.51 -5.97 15.54
CA ASN A 30 11.79 -4.85 16.44
C ASN A 30 12.35 -3.66 15.65
N LEU A 31 12.33 -2.48 16.27
CA LEU A 31 12.73 -1.23 15.65
C LEU A 31 14.13 -1.25 15.04
N LYS A 32 15.11 -1.84 15.74
CA LYS A 32 16.49 -1.98 15.25
C LYS A 32 16.55 -2.86 13.99
N GLY A 33 15.86 -4.00 14.02
CA GLY A 33 15.78 -4.92 12.89
C GLY A 33 15.15 -4.27 11.66
N ALA A 34 13.98 -3.62 11.84
CA ALA A 34 13.29 -2.93 10.76
C ALA A 34 14.14 -1.82 10.12
N ILE A 35 14.81 -1.01 10.93
CA ILE A 35 15.72 0.05 10.47
C ILE A 35 16.90 -0.53 9.69
N THR A 36 17.49 -1.62 10.18
CA THR A 36 18.64 -2.27 9.54
C THR A 36 18.25 -2.84 8.17
N THR A 37 17.11 -3.53 8.11
CA THR A 37 16.59 -4.09 6.85
C THR A 37 16.18 -2.99 5.87
N TYR A 38 15.56 -1.90 6.32
CA TYR A 38 15.22 -0.78 5.43
C TYR A 38 16.49 -0.12 4.86
N LYS A 39 17.51 0.16 5.68
CA LYS A 39 18.82 0.65 5.20
C LYS A 39 19.43 -0.26 4.14
N HIS A 40 19.36 -1.58 4.38
CA HIS A 40 19.84 -2.56 3.41
C HIS A 40 19.08 -2.48 2.08
N HIS A 41 17.75 -2.33 2.11
CA HIS A 41 16.94 -2.15 0.90
C HIS A 41 17.23 -0.83 0.18
N CYS A 42 17.46 0.27 0.89
CA CYS A 42 17.86 1.55 0.31
C CYS A 42 19.20 1.48 -0.44
N ALA A 43 20.14 0.66 0.05
CA ALA A 43 21.44 0.43 -0.60
C ALA A 43 21.39 -0.67 -1.69
N GLY A 44 20.27 -1.36 -1.84
CA GLY A 44 20.12 -2.49 -2.76
C GLY A 44 19.76 -2.07 -4.19
N LYS A 45 20.01 -2.95 -5.16
CA LYS A 45 19.71 -2.75 -6.60
C LYS A 45 18.23 -2.47 -6.94
N HIS A 46 17.32 -2.61 -5.99
CA HIS A 46 15.87 -2.47 -6.17
C HIS A 46 15.30 -1.27 -5.40
N HIS A 47 16.17 -0.41 -4.87
CA HIS A 47 15.80 0.78 -4.09
C HIS A 47 14.85 1.73 -4.84
N TRP A 48 14.86 1.71 -6.18
CA TRP A 48 13.98 2.53 -7.00
C TRP A 48 12.48 2.19 -6.84
N MET A 49 12.15 0.97 -6.40
CA MET A 49 10.76 0.59 -6.06
C MET A 49 10.37 1.01 -4.64
N LEU A 50 11.37 1.20 -3.77
CA LEU A 50 11.18 1.42 -2.35
C LEU A 50 10.65 2.83 -2.10
N GLY A 51 9.51 2.90 -1.43
CA GLY A 51 8.92 4.13 -0.94
C GLY A 51 9.28 4.37 0.52
N ARG A 52 8.23 4.50 1.33
CA ARG A 52 8.25 5.03 2.69
C ARG A 52 8.60 3.97 3.73
N PHE A 53 9.17 4.41 4.85
CA PHE A 53 9.25 3.58 6.05
C PHE A 53 7.96 3.71 6.84
N VAL A 54 7.21 2.62 6.97
CA VAL A 54 5.93 2.61 7.70
C VAL A 54 6.20 2.39 9.19
N VAL A 55 5.64 3.27 10.03
CA VAL A 55 5.80 3.26 11.49
C VAL A 55 4.50 3.68 12.16
N SER A 56 4.16 3.17 13.34
CA SER A 56 2.99 3.69 14.07
C SER A 56 3.33 4.96 14.84
N LEU A 57 2.32 5.78 15.14
CA LEU A 57 2.45 6.98 15.97
C LEU A 57 3.18 6.69 17.31
N GLU A 58 2.85 5.57 17.94
CA GLU A 58 3.44 5.11 19.21
C GLU A 58 4.97 4.89 19.11
N HIS A 59 5.45 4.41 17.96
CA HIS A 59 6.86 4.09 17.75
C HIS A 59 7.69 5.32 17.29
N LEU A 60 7.07 6.44 16.90
CA LEU A 60 7.78 7.61 16.36
C LEU A 60 8.81 8.20 17.33
N SER A 61 8.47 8.32 18.61
CA SER A 61 9.41 8.88 19.60
C SER A 61 10.61 7.95 19.82
N SER A 62 10.40 6.64 19.78
CA SER A 62 11.46 5.64 19.89
C SER A 62 12.35 5.61 18.64
N LEU A 63 11.76 5.73 17.45
CA LEU A 63 12.47 5.88 16.17
C LEU A 63 13.39 7.11 16.21
N SER A 64 12.85 8.25 16.62
CA SER A 64 13.61 9.51 16.70
C SER A 64 14.80 9.39 17.64
N ARG A 65 14.58 8.83 18.84
CA ARG A 65 15.64 8.64 19.84
C ARG A 65 16.71 7.66 19.36
N TYR A 66 16.30 6.56 18.73
CA TYR A 66 17.22 5.58 18.16
C TYR A 66 18.10 6.24 17.09
N LEU A 67 17.49 6.89 16.11
CA LEU A 67 18.24 7.50 15.00
C LEU A 67 19.13 8.65 15.49
N ASN A 68 18.68 9.50 16.42
CA ASN A 68 19.53 10.56 16.99
C ASN A 68 20.76 10.03 17.73
N ARG A 69 20.68 8.83 18.33
CA ARG A 69 21.80 8.21 19.05
C ARG A 69 22.82 7.56 18.11
N TYR A 70 22.37 7.04 16.97
CA TYR A 70 23.21 6.27 16.04
C TYR A 70 23.60 7.06 14.78
N LEU A 71 23.07 8.27 14.60
CA LEU A 71 23.52 9.22 13.57
C LEU A 71 24.62 10.10 14.16
N ASP A 72 25.84 9.57 14.23
CA ASP A 72 27.04 10.38 14.48
C ASP A 72 27.30 11.26 13.25
N ARG A 73 27.02 12.57 13.37
CA ARG A 73 27.50 13.73 12.58
C ARG A 73 27.96 13.53 11.11
N SER A 74 27.41 12.58 10.36
CA SER A 74 27.58 12.52 8.91
C SER A 74 26.60 13.51 8.28
N PRO A 75 27.10 14.44 7.44
CA PRO A 75 26.25 15.45 6.83
C PRO A 75 25.40 14.79 5.73
N ALA A 76 24.08 14.87 5.93
CA ALA A 76 23.02 14.63 4.94
C ALA A 76 22.52 13.17 4.77
N PRO A 77 21.21 12.99 4.54
CA PRO A 77 20.21 13.05 5.59
C PRO A 77 19.36 11.77 5.54
N LEU A 78 18.98 11.18 6.68
CA LEU A 78 17.91 10.18 6.62
C LEU A 78 16.56 10.91 6.57
N LEU A 79 16.36 11.65 5.48
CA LEU A 79 15.08 12.09 4.90
C LEU A 79 14.31 10.85 4.43
N TRP A 80 14.17 9.84 5.30
CA TRP A 80 13.28 8.74 5.00
C TRP A 80 11.87 9.30 5.01
N PRO A 81 11.14 9.24 3.89
CA PRO A 81 9.74 9.62 3.92
C PRO A 81 9.05 8.62 4.85
N LEU A 82 8.50 9.12 5.95
CA LEU A 82 7.77 8.31 6.91
C LEU A 82 6.30 8.21 6.47
N SER A 83 5.76 7.00 6.53
CA SER A 83 4.32 6.77 6.50
C SER A 83 3.87 6.40 7.91
N VAL A 84 3.03 7.22 8.53
CA VAL A 84 2.67 7.05 9.95
C VAL A 84 1.29 6.42 10.08
N VAL A 85 1.24 5.22 10.64
CA VAL A 85 -0.02 4.57 10.99
C VAL A 85 -0.58 5.20 12.26
N ILE A 86 -1.83 5.64 12.20
CA ILE A 86 -2.45 6.46 13.23
C ILE A 86 -3.92 6.08 13.44
N GLU A 87 -4.42 6.25 14.67
CA GLU A 87 -5.85 6.12 14.95
C GLU A 87 -6.64 7.25 14.29
N PRO A 88 -7.87 7.00 13.80
CA PRO A 88 -8.73 8.01 13.20
C PRO A 88 -9.34 8.93 14.28
N SER A 89 -8.51 9.74 14.93
CA SER A 89 -8.94 10.68 15.96
C SER A 89 -8.19 12.01 15.94
N ILE A 90 -8.88 13.09 16.32
CA ILE A 90 -8.28 14.42 16.50
C ILE A 90 -7.17 14.38 17.56
N GLN A 91 -7.31 13.54 18.59
CA GLN A 91 -6.30 13.41 19.64
C GLN A 91 -4.98 12.86 19.08
N ALA A 92 -5.04 11.86 18.21
CA ALA A 92 -3.85 11.33 17.55
C ALA A 92 -3.19 12.38 16.63
N LEU A 93 -3.97 13.18 15.90
CA LEU A 93 -3.45 14.29 15.11
C LEU A 93 -2.77 15.36 15.99
N LYS A 94 -3.32 15.66 17.18
CA LYS A 94 -2.69 16.57 18.15
C LYS A 94 -1.37 16.01 18.68
N GLU A 95 -1.29 14.70 18.91
CA GLU A 95 -0.06 14.00 19.28
C GLU A 95 1.01 14.09 18.21
N LEU A 96 0.63 13.83 16.95
CA LEU A 96 1.48 14.01 15.79
C LEU A 96 1.99 15.45 15.69
N GLY A 97 1.10 16.43 15.82
CA GLY A 97 1.46 17.85 15.78
C GLY A 97 2.42 18.26 16.89
N ARG A 98 2.24 17.71 18.11
CA ARG A 98 3.21 17.89 19.22
C ARG A 98 4.56 17.29 18.89
N TRP A 99 4.61 16.14 18.24
CA TRP A 99 5.86 15.52 17.82
C TRP A 99 6.55 16.37 16.74
N LEU A 100 5.84 16.79 15.69
CA LEU A 100 6.36 17.62 14.59
C LEU A 100 7.02 18.92 15.07
N ARG A 101 6.46 19.57 16.10
CA ARG A 101 7.02 20.81 16.68
C ARG A 101 8.38 20.65 17.35
N LYS A 102 8.85 19.42 17.63
CA LYS A 102 10.12 19.16 18.32
C LYS A 102 11.38 19.27 17.43
N GLN A 103 11.27 19.86 16.22
CA GLN A 103 12.35 19.96 15.23
C GLN A 103 13.05 18.61 14.96
N ASN A 104 12.28 17.63 14.49
CA ASN A 104 12.85 16.32 14.12
C ASN A 104 13.42 16.37 12.69
N PRO A 105 14.49 15.62 12.39
CA PRO A 105 15.10 15.59 11.05
C PRO A 105 14.26 14.81 10.00
N PHE A 106 13.05 14.37 10.34
CA PHE A 106 12.25 13.46 9.50
C PHE A 106 11.10 14.20 8.80
N ALA A 107 10.85 13.81 7.55
CA ALA A 107 9.67 14.20 6.81
C ALA A 107 8.58 13.15 6.97
N ILE A 108 7.39 13.58 7.41
CA ILE A 108 6.19 12.75 7.34
C ILE A 108 5.60 12.96 5.95
N ALA A 109 5.70 11.92 5.11
CA ALA A 109 5.20 11.96 3.75
C ALA A 109 3.77 11.42 3.64
N ALA A 110 3.34 10.60 4.61
CA ALA A 110 2.00 10.04 4.61
C ALA A 110 1.45 9.78 6.01
N LEU A 111 0.12 9.83 6.13
CA LEU A 111 -0.65 9.29 7.24
C LEU A 111 -1.51 8.13 6.77
N GLU A 112 -1.48 7.04 7.51
CA GLU A 112 -2.32 5.87 7.29
C GLU A 112 -3.26 5.69 8.48
N PHE A 113 -4.51 6.09 8.29
CA PHE A 113 -5.56 5.90 9.29
C PHE A 113 -6.03 4.46 9.28
N LYS A 114 -6.14 3.87 10.48
CA LYS A 114 -6.77 2.56 10.67
C LYS A 114 -8.26 2.62 10.27
N LEU A 115 -8.88 1.44 10.20
CA LEU A 115 -10.27 1.24 9.82
C LEU A 115 -11.19 2.30 10.46
N THR A 116 -11.99 2.97 9.63
CA THR A 116 -12.80 4.12 10.04
C THR A 116 -14.15 4.15 9.33
N SER A 117 -14.97 5.16 9.58
CA SER A 117 -16.28 5.38 8.95
C SER A 117 -16.28 6.67 8.09
N PRO A 118 -17.22 6.83 7.14
CA PRO A 118 -17.31 8.05 6.32
C PRO A 118 -17.45 9.32 7.16
N GLU A 119 -18.21 9.26 8.26
CA GLU A 119 -18.43 10.39 9.18
C GLU A 119 -17.13 10.82 9.85
N VAL A 120 -16.33 9.84 10.28
CA VAL A 120 -15.03 10.10 10.92
C VAL A 120 -14.03 10.66 9.90
N ILE A 121 -13.99 10.13 8.67
CA ILE A 121 -13.15 10.71 7.59
C ILE A 121 -13.49 12.18 7.39
N ASN A 122 -14.78 12.50 7.21
CA ASN A 122 -15.24 13.86 6.97
C ASN A 122 -14.89 14.81 8.13
N ALA A 123 -15.00 14.33 9.38
CA ALA A 123 -14.61 15.10 10.56
C ALA A 123 -13.10 15.31 10.67
N LEU A 124 -12.27 14.39 10.16
CA LEU A 124 -10.81 14.48 10.24
C LEU A 124 -10.20 15.37 9.15
N LEU A 125 -10.72 15.34 7.92
CA LEU A 125 -10.16 16.04 6.76
C LEU A 125 -9.77 17.51 7.04
N PRO A 126 -10.59 18.34 7.74
CA PRO A 126 -10.25 19.74 8.03
C PRO A 126 -9.06 19.93 8.98
N HIS A 127 -8.64 18.89 9.71
CA HIS A 127 -7.57 18.96 10.72
C HIS A 127 -6.24 18.43 10.22
N ILE A 128 -6.17 17.97 8.98
CA ILE A 128 -5.00 17.30 8.44
C ILE A 128 -3.98 18.33 7.93
N PRO A 129 -2.68 18.16 8.22
CA PRO A 129 -1.67 19.06 7.68
C PRO A 129 -1.61 19.00 6.14
N PRO A 130 -1.36 20.14 5.46
CA PRO A 130 -1.22 20.15 4.00
C PRO A 130 0.03 19.37 3.55
N ASN A 131 0.03 18.94 2.27
CA ASN A 131 1.15 18.27 1.61
C ASN A 131 1.56 16.92 2.24
N ILE A 132 0.60 16.20 2.83
CA ILE A 132 0.80 14.83 3.33
C ILE A 132 -0.19 13.91 2.63
N ASP A 133 0.29 12.79 2.09
CA ASP A 133 -0.60 11.78 1.51
C ASP A 133 -1.44 11.12 2.60
N LEU A 134 -2.73 10.92 2.32
CA LEU A 134 -3.66 10.40 3.32
C LEU A 134 -4.23 9.09 2.82
N PHE A 135 -4.16 8.06 3.66
CA PHE A 135 -4.70 6.75 3.36
C PHE A 135 -5.67 6.36 4.47
N PHE A 136 -6.95 6.21 4.14
CA PHE A 136 -7.97 5.77 5.08
C PHE A 136 -8.30 4.31 4.83
N GLU A 137 -8.01 3.46 5.80
CA GLU A 137 -8.34 2.04 5.70
C GLU A 137 -9.86 1.84 5.71
N LEU A 138 -10.34 1.17 4.66
CA LEU A 138 -11.75 0.90 4.43
C LEU A 138 -12.05 -0.57 4.74
N PRO A 139 -13.27 -0.89 5.21
CA PRO A 139 -13.64 -2.26 5.49
C PRO A 139 -13.57 -3.11 4.23
N SER A 140 -13.15 -4.37 4.38
CA SER A 140 -13.26 -5.35 3.30
C SER A 140 -14.73 -5.48 2.90
N THR A 141 -15.02 -5.34 1.62
CA THR A 141 -16.39 -5.36 1.08
C THR A 141 -17.01 -6.72 1.34
N GLN A 142 -17.86 -6.83 2.38
CA GLN A 142 -18.79 -7.94 2.67
C GLN A 142 -19.40 -7.88 4.09
N ASN A 143 -18.95 -6.98 4.97
CA ASN A 143 -19.56 -6.84 6.28
C ASN A 143 -20.78 -5.88 6.22
N PRO A 144 -22.02 -6.37 6.49
CA PRO A 144 -23.24 -5.57 6.44
C PRO A 144 -23.30 -4.47 7.51
N ASP A 145 -22.47 -4.54 8.55
CA ASP A 145 -22.41 -3.53 9.60
C ASP A 145 -21.69 -2.24 9.15
N HIS A 146 -21.00 -2.28 8.00
CA HIS A 146 -20.33 -1.12 7.45
C HIS A 146 -21.12 -0.50 6.29
N PRO A 147 -21.06 0.84 6.12
CA PRO A 147 -21.57 1.51 4.93
C PRO A 147 -21.01 0.89 3.63
N PRO A 148 -21.73 1.01 2.50
CA PRO A 148 -21.22 0.56 1.22
C PRO A 148 -19.94 1.33 0.85
N LEU A 149 -19.07 0.69 0.06
CA LEU A 149 -17.80 1.29 -0.40
C LEU A 149 -18.01 2.67 -1.05
N SER A 150 -19.11 2.87 -1.78
CA SER A 150 -19.45 4.16 -2.39
C SER A 150 -19.53 5.30 -1.37
N ALA A 151 -20.12 5.07 -0.18
CA ALA A 151 -20.25 6.10 0.84
C ALA A 151 -18.89 6.60 1.35
N TYR A 152 -17.89 5.72 1.41
CA TYR A 152 -16.52 6.12 1.73
C TYR A 152 -15.88 6.93 0.60
N LEU A 153 -16.06 6.47 -0.64
CA LEU A 153 -15.47 7.12 -1.81
C LEU A 153 -16.10 8.49 -2.08
N ASP A 154 -17.39 8.68 -1.79
CA ASP A 154 -18.08 9.97 -1.91
C ASP A 154 -17.44 11.03 -0.99
N VAL A 155 -17.01 10.65 0.22
CA VAL A 155 -16.31 11.55 1.16
C VAL A 155 -14.87 11.84 0.71
N LEU A 156 -14.21 10.87 0.06
CA LEU A 156 -12.83 11.03 -0.43
C LEU A 156 -12.76 11.75 -1.77
N GLN A 157 -13.83 11.74 -2.56
CA GLN A 157 -13.85 12.33 -3.89
C GLN A 157 -13.61 13.85 -3.84
N GLY A 158 -12.76 14.34 -4.74
CA GLY A 158 -12.37 15.76 -4.79
C GLY A 158 -11.38 16.19 -3.69
N THR A 159 -11.04 15.30 -2.77
CA THR A 159 -9.94 15.50 -1.81
C THR A 159 -8.61 14.98 -2.39
N GLN A 160 -7.51 15.17 -1.65
CA GLN A 160 -6.21 14.55 -1.94
C GLN A 160 -6.02 13.21 -1.21
N ALA A 161 -7.04 12.70 -0.53
CA ALA A 161 -6.97 11.46 0.22
C ALA A 161 -7.22 10.24 -0.67
N ALA A 162 -6.67 9.11 -0.23
CA ALA A 162 -6.74 7.82 -0.88
C ALA A 162 -7.46 6.81 0.02
N ALA A 163 -8.14 5.87 -0.63
CA ALA A 163 -8.63 4.68 0.05
C ALA A 163 -7.46 3.76 0.42
N LYS A 164 -7.62 2.93 1.44
CA LYS A 164 -6.67 1.88 1.76
C LYS A 164 -7.40 0.56 1.97
N VAL A 165 -6.87 -0.48 1.37
CA VAL A 165 -7.44 -1.84 1.42
C VAL A 165 -6.43 -2.82 2.00
N GLN A 166 -6.93 -3.74 2.81
CA GLN A 166 -6.15 -4.87 3.28
C GLN A 166 -6.30 -6.05 2.33
N THR A 167 -5.18 -6.59 1.84
CA THR A 167 -5.13 -7.69 0.86
C THR A 167 -4.62 -9.01 1.44
N GLY A 168 -4.39 -9.07 2.75
CA GLY A 168 -4.04 -10.28 3.47
C GLY A 168 -3.89 -10.04 4.96
N GLY A 169 -3.54 -11.10 5.71
CA GLY A 169 -3.37 -11.03 7.15
C GLY A 169 -2.78 -12.31 7.69
N LEU A 170 -2.98 -12.56 9.00
CA LEU A 170 -2.45 -13.75 9.67
C LEU A 170 -3.22 -15.04 9.32
N THR A 171 -4.44 -14.91 8.79
CA THR A 171 -5.34 -16.01 8.44
C THR A 171 -5.94 -15.80 7.04
N PRO A 172 -6.42 -16.87 6.37
CA PRO A 172 -7.00 -16.76 5.03
C PRO A 172 -8.20 -15.81 4.94
N ALA A 173 -8.96 -15.64 6.03
CA ALA A 173 -10.13 -14.76 6.08
C ALA A 173 -9.81 -13.26 5.84
N HIS A 174 -8.55 -12.85 6.02
CA HIS A 174 -8.10 -11.48 5.76
C HIS A 174 -7.67 -11.26 4.31
N ILE A 175 -7.69 -12.29 3.47
CA ILE A 175 -7.36 -12.17 2.04
C ILE A 175 -8.68 -11.98 1.28
N PRO A 176 -8.95 -10.81 0.70
CA PRO A 176 -10.17 -10.60 -0.06
C PRO A 176 -10.20 -11.53 -1.27
N SER A 177 -11.39 -11.95 -1.68
CA SER A 177 -11.54 -12.70 -2.93
C SER A 177 -11.08 -11.85 -4.12
N VAL A 178 -10.81 -12.49 -5.25
CA VAL A 178 -10.49 -11.78 -6.50
C VAL A 178 -11.61 -10.83 -6.88
N ASP A 179 -12.87 -11.26 -6.74
CA ASP A 179 -14.01 -10.47 -7.16
C ASP A 179 -14.26 -9.29 -6.21
N ALA A 180 -14.04 -9.47 -4.90
CA ALA A 180 -14.09 -8.37 -3.93
C ALA A 180 -12.99 -7.32 -4.20
N LEU A 181 -11.75 -7.76 -4.46
CA LEU A 181 -10.66 -6.84 -4.80
C LEU A 181 -10.87 -6.17 -6.16
N ALA A 182 -11.40 -6.88 -7.17
CA ALA A 182 -11.75 -6.31 -8.47
C ALA A 182 -12.85 -5.25 -8.33
N HIS A 183 -13.87 -5.51 -7.50
CA HIS A 183 -14.93 -4.56 -7.19
C HIS A 183 -14.36 -3.31 -6.50
N PHE A 184 -13.48 -3.49 -5.50
CA PHE A 184 -12.80 -2.37 -4.84
C PHE A 184 -12.02 -1.50 -5.83
N ILE A 185 -11.18 -2.11 -6.68
CA ILE A 185 -10.36 -1.40 -7.67
C ILE A 185 -11.23 -0.66 -8.68
N SER A 186 -12.27 -1.32 -9.22
CA SER A 186 -13.19 -0.71 -10.20
C SER A 186 -13.94 0.47 -9.60
N THR A 187 -14.40 0.36 -8.35
CA THR A 187 -15.15 1.43 -7.68
C THR A 187 -14.25 2.64 -7.40
N CYS A 188 -13.00 2.42 -6.95
CA CYS A 188 -12.02 3.48 -6.80
C CYS A 188 -11.71 4.19 -8.13
N ALA A 189 -11.52 3.42 -9.20
CA ALA A 189 -11.26 3.96 -10.54
C ALA A 189 -12.41 4.85 -11.04
N LYS A 190 -13.66 4.39 -10.91
CA LYS A 190 -14.87 5.16 -11.28
C LYS A 190 -15.03 6.44 -10.46
N ALA A 191 -14.76 6.37 -9.15
CA ALA A 191 -14.79 7.54 -8.27
C ALA A 191 -13.60 8.49 -8.49
N LYS A 192 -12.57 8.06 -9.25
CA LYS A 192 -11.28 8.74 -9.41
C LYS A 192 -10.57 8.98 -8.06
N VAL A 193 -10.72 8.04 -7.14
CA VAL A 193 -10.07 8.06 -5.82
C VAL A 193 -8.86 7.11 -5.88
N PRO A 194 -7.64 7.59 -5.59
CA PRO A 194 -6.46 6.72 -5.52
C PRO A 194 -6.60 5.74 -4.36
N PHE A 195 -5.86 4.63 -4.41
CA PHE A 195 -5.83 3.70 -3.28
C PHE A 195 -4.45 3.15 -2.99
N LYS A 196 -4.29 2.64 -1.76
CA LYS A 196 -3.13 1.87 -1.30
C LYS A 196 -3.55 0.49 -0.84
N ALA A 197 -2.91 -0.55 -1.36
CA ALA A 197 -3.09 -1.91 -0.87
C ALA A 197 -2.02 -2.25 0.16
N THR A 198 -2.41 -2.91 1.24
CA THR A 198 -1.54 -3.25 2.37
C THR A 198 -1.78 -4.67 2.85
N ALA A 199 -0.77 -5.26 3.49
CA ALA A 199 -0.74 -6.66 3.95
C ALA A 199 -0.95 -7.70 2.84
N GLY A 200 -0.17 -8.78 2.87
CA GLY A 200 -0.34 -9.91 1.93
C GLY A 200 0.24 -9.75 0.52
N LEU A 201 0.73 -8.57 0.12
CA LEU A 201 1.35 -8.34 -1.21
C LEU A 201 2.87 -8.57 -1.21
N GLN A 202 3.32 -9.73 -0.72
CA GLN A 202 4.74 -10.05 -0.60
C GLN A 202 5.33 -10.70 -1.86
N HIS A 203 4.47 -11.08 -2.81
CA HIS A 203 4.83 -11.79 -4.02
C HIS A 203 4.48 -10.95 -5.25
N PRO A 204 5.26 -11.07 -6.34
CA PRO A 204 4.99 -10.31 -7.56
C PRO A 204 3.66 -10.73 -8.20
N LEU A 205 3.40 -12.03 -8.22
CA LEU A 205 2.24 -12.64 -8.84
C LEU A 205 1.38 -13.39 -7.82
N ARG A 206 0.15 -13.70 -8.21
CA ARG A 206 -0.76 -14.51 -7.41
C ARG A 206 -0.24 -15.93 -7.26
N SER A 207 -0.12 -16.40 -6.02
CA SER A 207 0.45 -17.71 -5.72
C SER A 207 0.02 -18.23 -4.36
N ILE A 208 0.15 -19.55 -4.15
CA ILE A 208 -0.17 -20.19 -2.87
C ILE A 208 1.05 -20.13 -1.95
N HIS A 209 0.83 -19.67 -0.71
CA HIS A 209 1.87 -19.58 0.31
C HIS A 209 1.33 -19.99 1.68
N THR A 210 2.25 -20.42 2.54
CA THR A 210 1.97 -20.71 3.95
C THR A 210 1.91 -19.39 4.73
N LEU A 211 0.80 -19.17 5.42
CA LEU A 211 0.60 -18.04 6.33
C LEU A 211 1.28 -18.30 7.68
N PRO A 212 1.47 -17.27 8.54
CA PRO A 212 2.11 -17.43 9.85
C PRO A 212 1.40 -18.44 10.78
N ASN A 213 0.10 -18.68 10.59
CA ASN A 213 -0.65 -19.66 11.36
C ASN A 213 -0.49 -21.11 10.83
N GLY A 214 0.27 -21.32 9.76
CA GLY A 214 0.51 -22.62 9.13
C GLY A 214 -0.45 -22.97 7.98
N ASP A 215 -1.52 -22.21 7.78
CA ASP A 215 -2.48 -22.48 6.71
C ASP A 215 -1.92 -22.12 5.35
N LEU A 216 -2.28 -22.89 4.33
CA LEU A 216 -2.06 -22.51 2.94
C LEU A 216 -3.13 -21.52 2.50
N ALA A 217 -2.71 -20.42 1.89
CA ALA A 217 -3.61 -19.45 1.32
C ALA A 217 -3.13 -18.97 -0.05
N GLN A 218 -4.09 -18.66 -0.91
CA GLN A 218 -3.83 -18.09 -2.22
C GLN A 218 -3.76 -16.57 -2.09
N MET A 219 -2.54 -16.02 -2.19
CA MET A 219 -2.25 -14.60 -1.96
C MET A 219 -2.22 -13.83 -3.27
N HIS A 220 -2.62 -12.56 -3.24
CA HIS A 220 -2.52 -11.66 -4.40
C HIS A 220 -1.07 -11.23 -4.67
N GLY A 221 -0.77 -10.92 -5.93
CA GLY A 221 0.52 -10.37 -6.32
C GLY A 221 0.50 -8.85 -6.43
N PHE A 222 1.56 -8.15 -6.01
CA PHE A 222 1.62 -6.68 -6.12
C PHE A 222 1.62 -6.21 -7.58
N LEU A 223 2.20 -6.98 -8.52
CA LEU A 223 2.13 -6.66 -9.95
C LEU A 223 0.71 -6.80 -10.46
N ASN A 224 -0.02 -7.83 -10.03
CA ASN A 224 -1.41 -8.01 -10.42
C ASN A 224 -2.25 -6.81 -10.01
N VAL A 225 -2.10 -6.34 -8.77
CA VAL A 225 -2.86 -5.19 -8.24
C VAL A 225 -2.49 -3.90 -8.99
N ALA A 226 -1.20 -3.65 -9.23
CA ALA A 226 -0.75 -2.47 -9.96
C ALA A 226 -1.26 -2.45 -11.41
N LEU A 227 -1.22 -3.59 -12.11
CA LEU A 227 -1.75 -3.71 -13.47
C LEU A 227 -3.27 -3.58 -13.50
N ALA A 228 -3.98 -4.24 -12.58
CA ALA A 228 -5.42 -4.17 -12.45
C ALA A 228 -5.89 -2.72 -12.22
N ALA A 229 -5.19 -1.97 -11.35
CA ALA A 229 -5.45 -0.55 -11.11
C ALA A 229 -5.21 0.30 -12.37
N THR A 230 -4.12 0.04 -13.09
CA THR A 230 -3.76 0.76 -14.32
C THR A 230 -4.83 0.60 -15.39
N VAL A 231 -5.32 -0.62 -15.62
CA VAL A 231 -6.36 -0.86 -16.64
C VAL A 231 -7.73 -0.39 -16.21
N ALA A 232 -8.06 -0.49 -14.91
CA ALA A 232 -9.33 0.00 -14.39
C ALA A 232 -9.45 1.52 -14.55
N TYR A 233 -8.39 2.26 -14.24
CA TYR A 233 -8.39 3.72 -14.33
C TYR A 233 -8.14 4.24 -15.74
N GLY A 234 -7.15 3.69 -16.46
CA GLY A 234 -6.70 4.23 -17.74
C GLY A 234 -7.47 3.74 -18.96
N TYR A 235 -8.18 2.62 -18.84
CA TYR A 235 -8.80 1.93 -19.99
C TYR A 235 -10.26 1.50 -19.73
N ASP A 236 -10.88 1.95 -18.63
CA ASP A 236 -12.26 1.61 -18.25
C ASP A 236 -12.54 0.09 -18.29
N ALA A 237 -11.56 -0.70 -17.83
CA ALA A 237 -11.64 -2.16 -17.88
C ALA A 237 -12.84 -2.70 -17.09
N SER A 238 -13.51 -3.72 -17.64
CA SER A 238 -14.64 -4.35 -16.98
C SER A 238 -14.22 -5.06 -15.69
N LEU A 239 -15.17 -5.31 -14.77
CA LEU A 239 -14.90 -6.10 -13.56
C LEU A 239 -14.28 -7.47 -13.88
N ASN A 240 -14.72 -8.10 -14.97
CA ASN A 240 -14.19 -9.38 -15.41
C ASN A 240 -12.73 -9.28 -15.88
N ASP A 241 -12.36 -8.20 -16.56
CA ASP A 241 -10.98 -7.99 -17.02
C ASP A 241 -10.04 -7.70 -15.84
N ILE A 242 -10.48 -6.87 -14.90
CA ILE A 242 -9.76 -6.59 -13.65
C ILE A 242 -9.55 -7.90 -12.88
N ALA A 243 -10.61 -8.69 -12.71
CA ALA A 243 -10.56 -9.97 -12.01
C ALA A 243 -9.66 -10.99 -12.74
N ALA A 244 -9.62 -10.98 -14.08
CA ALA A 244 -8.74 -11.84 -14.86
C ALA A 244 -7.25 -11.48 -14.68
N ILE A 245 -6.91 -10.19 -14.64
CA ILE A 245 -5.55 -9.72 -14.35
C ILE A 245 -5.13 -10.11 -12.93
N LEU A 246 -6.04 -9.96 -11.97
CA LEU A 246 -5.81 -10.39 -10.59
C LEU A 246 -5.53 -11.89 -10.48
N ARG A 247 -6.04 -12.72 -11.41
CA ARG A 247 -5.82 -14.17 -11.45
C ARG A 247 -4.49 -14.61 -12.07
N ILE A 248 -3.72 -13.71 -12.71
CA ILE A 248 -2.46 -14.08 -13.36
C ILE A 248 -1.48 -14.64 -12.31
N ALA A 249 -1.08 -15.91 -12.49
CA ALA A 249 -0.18 -16.65 -11.61
C ALA A 249 1.18 -17.01 -12.27
N SER A 250 1.36 -16.65 -13.55
CA SER A 250 2.54 -16.99 -14.34
C SER A 250 3.21 -15.73 -14.88
N ALA A 251 4.53 -15.66 -14.73
CA ALA A 251 5.32 -14.54 -15.24
C ALA A 251 5.38 -14.53 -16.77
N GLN A 252 5.22 -15.68 -17.42
CA GLN A 252 5.13 -15.76 -18.88
C GLN A 252 3.90 -15.06 -19.44
N SER A 253 2.86 -14.87 -18.62
CA SER A 253 1.65 -14.14 -18.99
C SER A 253 1.81 -12.63 -18.97
N ILE A 254 2.97 -12.08 -18.56
CA ILE A 254 3.23 -10.63 -18.53
C ILE A 254 4.56 -10.33 -19.21
N GLY A 255 4.50 -9.57 -20.29
CA GLY A 255 5.66 -9.02 -21.00
C GLY A 255 5.83 -7.54 -20.70
N PHE A 256 7.06 -7.12 -20.41
CA PHE A 256 7.40 -5.71 -20.22
C PHE A 256 8.29 -5.21 -21.36
N ALA A 257 7.71 -4.44 -22.28
CA ALA A 257 8.44 -3.73 -23.34
C ALA A 257 8.90 -2.35 -22.83
N HIS A 258 9.65 -1.60 -23.64
CA HIS A 258 10.13 -0.27 -23.23
C HIS A 258 8.97 0.69 -22.89
N GLN A 259 7.94 0.75 -23.74
CA GLN A 259 6.80 1.68 -23.61
C GLN A 259 5.46 1.01 -23.33
N ALA A 260 5.43 -0.32 -23.17
CA ALA A 260 4.19 -1.07 -23.00
C ALA A 260 4.36 -2.21 -22.00
N ILE A 261 3.26 -2.55 -21.33
CA ILE A 261 3.11 -3.78 -20.59
C ILE A 261 2.03 -4.57 -21.29
N VAL A 262 2.37 -5.79 -21.68
CA VAL A 262 1.46 -6.71 -22.39
C VAL A 262 1.15 -7.85 -21.45
N TYR A 263 -0.10 -8.24 -21.34
CA TYR A 263 -0.48 -9.42 -20.59
C TYR A 263 -1.42 -10.31 -21.40
N GLN A 264 -1.34 -11.60 -21.15
CA GLN A 264 -2.21 -12.60 -21.74
C GLN A 264 -3.19 -13.09 -20.68
N LEU A 265 -4.48 -12.95 -20.97
CA LEU A 265 -5.53 -13.54 -20.17
C LEU A 265 -5.85 -14.94 -20.72
N PRO A 266 -6.18 -15.91 -19.87
CA PRO A 266 -6.71 -17.18 -20.34
C PRO A 266 -7.97 -16.95 -21.18
N PRO A 267 -8.28 -17.83 -22.16
CA PRO A 267 -9.48 -17.69 -22.99
C PRO A 267 -10.73 -17.55 -22.11
N ARG A 268 -11.62 -16.61 -22.44
CA ARG A 268 -12.92 -16.51 -21.77
C ARG A 268 -13.68 -17.82 -22.04
N VAL A 269 -13.92 -18.62 -21.00
CA VAL A 269 -14.86 -19.75 -21.11
C VAL A 269 -16.22 -19.12 -21.33
N ALA A 270 -16.81 -19.32 -22.52
CA ALA A 270 -18.15 -18.85 -22.81
C ALA A 270 -19.11 -19.49 -21.82
N SER A 271 -19.85 -18.67 -21.08
CA SER A 271 -20.97 -19.13 -20.26
C SER A 271 -22.04 -19.64 -21.22
N HIS A 272 -22.30 -20.95 -21.21
CA HIS A 272 -23.49 -21.54 -21.85
C HIS A 272 -24.71 -21.37 -20.96
#